data_AF-A0A843BW74-F1
#
_entry.id   AF-A0A843BW74-F1
#
_cell.length_a   1.000
_cell.length_b   1.000
_cell.length_c   1.000
_cell.angle_alpha   90.00
_cell.angle_beta   90.00
_cell.angle_gamma   90.00
#
_symmetry.space_group_name_H-M   'P 1'
#
loop_
_entity.id
_entity.type
_entity.pdbx_description
1 polymer ?
#
loop_
_entity_poly.entity_id
_entity_poly.type
_entity_poly.pdbx_seq_one_letter_code
_entity_poly.pdbx_strand_id
1 'polypeptide(L)'
;MTKKIRDKITFLFIFCLIVLSSYKQSTMNVSSQANLVEEEDRYIIYAGNEYTAVIPKDTGPEMIFETENFGEVTLKFDYISEYTSPTQYLNSLNHLSGKGYSLENLNWDSIGSSDINKTYVNLTRTHLDKNTTLDFSLNVFHQNQTIRDVEVKGLTNSYLEFKVNNWSYSPEARGIALNLQAYMEDNENYQRLGPFVDIETEEYAAKILLDNYEFEVRLKSEIVMIKTTGEEIKYTVFFFAHYNVAEKISEPADFWISVPFVSGVNQIIFSFICSIGINQTSPISASSFVSFICGLTAVVVIIRFFVKKRRKFV
;
A
#
# COMPACT_ATOMS: atom_id res chain seq x y z
N MET A 1 33.25 -47.35 -23.92
CA MET A 1 32.46 -47.09 -22.69
C MET A 1 32.18 -45.59 -22.43
N THR A 2 32.88 -44.67 -23.09
CA THR A 2 32.82 -43.20 -22.88
C THR A 2 31.64 -42.48 -23.56
N LYS A 3 31.10 -43.01 -24.67
CA LYS A 3 30.00 -42.37 -25.43
C LYS A 3 28.66 -42.39 -24.67
N LYS A 4 28.27 -43.57 -24.14
CA LYS A 4 27.04 -43.75 -23.33
C LYS A 4 26.98 -42.90 -22.04
N ILE A 5 28.13 -42.51 -21.48
CA ILE A 5 28.18 -41.66 -20.28
C ILE A 5 27.99 -40.19 -20.66
N ARG A 6 28.56 -39.75 -21.79
CA ARG A 6 28.41 -38.39 -22.30
C ARG A 6 26.95 -38.08 -22.60
N ASP A 7 26.26 -39.00 -23.27
CA ASP A 7 24.86 -38.80 -23.67
C ASP A 7 23.92 -38.71 -22.45
N LYS A 8 24.20 -39.45 -21.36
CA LYS A 8 23.44 -39.37 -20.11
C LYS A 8 23.65 -38.05 -19.37
N ILE A 9 24.88 -37.50 -19.38
CA ILE A 9 25.19 -36.20 -18.76
C ILE A 9 24.53 -35.08 -19.55
N THR A 10 24.57 -35.13 -20.89
CA THR A 10 23.92 -34.12 -21.75
C THR A 10 22.40 -34.13 -21.56
N PHE A 11 21.78 -35.31 -21.46
CA PHE A 11 20.35 -35.42 -21.19
C PHE A 11 19.96 -34.83 -19.83
N LEU A 12 20.75 -35.11 -18.79
CA LEU A 12 20.51 -34.55 -17.45
C LEU A 12 20.65 -33.02 -17.43
N PHE A 13 21.62 -32.47 -18.18
CA PHE A 13 21.82 -31.03 -18.28
C PHE A 13 20.66 -30.32 -19.01
N ILE A 14 20.16 -30.92 -20.09
CA ILE A 14 19.02 -30.39 -20.84
C ILE A 14 17.74 -30.48 -20.01
N PHE A 15 17.54 -31.59 -19.29
CA PHE A 15 16.39 -31.75 -18.40
C PHE A 15 16.41 -30.72 -17.26
N CYS A 16 17.58 -30.49 -16.64
CA CYS A 16 17.72 -29.42 -15.64
C CYS A 16 17.48 -28.03 -16.26
N LEU A 17 17.93 -27.75 -17.49
CA LEU A 17 17.66 -26.47 -18.16
C LEU A 17 16.17 -26.24 -18.43
N ILE A 18 15.40 -27.28 -18.75
CA ILE A 18 13.96 -27.18 -19.01
C ILE A 18 13.17 -27.06 -17.70
N VAL A 19 13.56 -27.80 -16.66
CA VAL A 19 12.90 -27.75 -15.34
C VAL A 19 13.25 -26.48 -14.56
N LEU A 20 14.46 -25.92 -14.77
CA LEU A 20 14.91 -24.67 -14.13
C LEU A 20 14.72 -23.44 -15.00
N SER A 21 14.34 -23.58 -16.27
CA SER A 21 13.87 -22.44 -17.04
C SER A 21 12.56 -22.00 -16.44
N SER A 22 12.56 -20.82 -15.81
CA SER A 22 11.35 -20.10 -15.43
C SER A 22 10.51 -19.93 -16.71
N TYR A 23 9.57 -20.85 -16.93
CA TYR A 23 8.52 -20.69 -17.94
C TYR A 23 7.66 -19.54 -17.41
N LYS A 24 8.06 -18.31 -17.73
CA LYS A 24 7.21 -17.13 -17.55
C LYS A 24 5.93 -17.44 -18.30
N GLN A 25 4.84 -17.62 -17.56
CA GLN A 25 3.51 -17.54 -18.13
C GLN A 25 3.46 -16.27 -18.98
N SER A 26 3.00 -16.47 -20.22
CA SER A 26 2.68 -15.40 -21.16
C SER A 26 1.82 -14.37 -20.42
N THR A 27 2.39 -13.19 -20.14
CA THR A 27 1.62 -12.04 -19.65
C THR A 27 0.54 -11.74 -20.69
N MET A 28 -0.73 -11.74 -20.27
CA MET A 28 -1.80 -11.13 -21.04
C MET A 28 -1.35 -9.72 -21.43
N ASN A 29 -1.43 -9.39 -22.71
CA ASN A 29 -1.23 -8.03 -23.20
C ASN A 29 -2.44 -7.20 -22.74
N VAL A 30 -2.31 -6.54 -21.59
CA VAL A 30 -3.20 -5.46 -21.15
C VAL A 30 -2.34 -4.21 -20.94
N SER A 31 -2.91 -3.05 -21.29
CA SER A 31 -2.19 -1.81 -21.62
C SER A 31 -1.18 -1.35 -20.56
N SER A 32 -0.09 -0.73 -21.02
CA SER A 32 0.89 -0.01 -20.17
C SER A 32 0.36 1.30 -19.58
N GLN A 33 -0.95 1.41 -19.37
CA GLN A 33 -1.67 2.59 -18.95
C GLN A 33 -2.77 2.17 -17.98
N ALA A 34 -3.09 3.05 -17.03
CA ALA A 34 -4.22 2.87 -16.15
C ALA A 34 -5.52 3.23 -16.88
N ASN A 35 -6.57 2.42 -16.76
CA ASN A 35 -7.87 2.71 -17.39
C ASN A 35 -8.97 2.77 -16.35
N LEU A 36 -9.94 3.67 -16.57
CA LEU A 36 -11.16 3.74 -15.78
C LEU A 36 -12.30 3.04 -16.51
N VAL A 37 -13.06 2.25 -15.76
CA VAL A 37 -14.41 1.81 -16.11
C VAL A 37 -15.36 2.36 -15.07
N GLU A 38 -16.43 3.00 -15.52
CA GLU A 38 -17.52 3.46 -14.68
C GLU A 38 -18.68 2.47 -14.80
N GLU A 39 -19.11 1.93 -13.67
CA GLU A 39 -20.32 1.11 -13.54
C GLU A 39 -21.41 1.93 -12.82
N GLU A 40 -22.59 1.34 -12.60
CA GLU A 40 -23.73 2.05 -12.00
C GLU A 40 -23.39 2.54 -10.58
N ASP A 41 -22.84 1.65 -9.76
CA ASP A 41 -22.62 1.81 -8.32
C ASP A 41 -21.14 2.02 -7.92
N ARG A 42 -20.20 1.91 -8.87
CA ARG A 42 -18.76 1.97 -8.59
C ARG A 42 -17.91 2.47 -9.76
N TYR A 43 -16.71 2.90 -9.44
CA TYR A 43 -15.61 3.12 -10.38
C TYR A 43 -14.58 2.00 -10.24
N ILE A 44 -14.03 1.55 -11.35
CA ILE A 44 -12.99 0.53 -11.40
C ILE A 44 -11.79 1.09 -12.15
N ILE A 45 -10.65 1.19 -11.48
CA ILE A 45 -9.38 1.57 -12.08
C ILE A 45 -8.52 0.33 -12.25
N TYR A 46 -8.24 -0.02 -13.50
CA TYR A 46 -7.27 -1.06 -13.86
C TYR A 46 -5.88 -0.43 -13.95
N ALA A 47 -4.98 -0.71 -12.99
CA ALA A 47 -3.62 -0.18 -12.96
C ALA A 47 -2.65 -1.05 -13.80
N GLY A 48 -2.88 -1.10 -15.12
CA GLY A 48 -2.14 -1.99 -16.01
C GLY A 48 -2.38 -3.47 -15.65
N ASN A 49 -1.31 -4.18 -15.28
CA ASN A 49 -1.35 -5.59 -14.84
C ASN A 49 -1.08 -5.77 -13.33
N GLU A 50 -0.94 -4.67 -12.58
CA GLU A 50 -0.44 -4.73 -11.20
C GLU A 50 -1.57 -4.99 -10.21
N TYR A 51 -2.64 -4.19 -10.28
CA TYR A 51 -3.81 -4.30 -9.42
C TYR A 51 -5.03 -3.62 -10.05
N THR A 52 -6.18 -3.89 -9.44
CA THR A 52 -7.44 -3.19 -9.67
C THR A 52 -7.80 -2.41 -8.41
N ALA A 53 -8.26 -1.17 -8.56
CA ALA A 53 -8.86 -0.41 -7.47
C ALA A 53 -10.35 -0.19 -7.76
N VAL A 54 -11.20 -0.63 -6.85
CA VAL A 54 -12.65 -0.47 -6.90
C VAL A 54 -13.07 0.59 -5.89
N ILE A 55 -13.83 1.58 -6.33
CA ILE A 55 -14.29 2.72 -5.52
C ILE A 55 -15.81 2.77 -5.61
N PRO A 56 -16.54 2.36 -4.57
CA PRO A 56 -17.99 2.47 -4.59
C PRO A 56 -18.42 3.96 -4.59
N LYS A 57 -19.49 4.29 -5.31
CA LYS A 57 -19.98 5.67 -5.45
C LYS A 57 -20.85 6.12 -4.27
N ASP A 58 -21.57 5.17 -3.69
CA ASP A 58 -22.57 5.42 -2.66
C ASP A 58 -22.00 5.26 -1.24
N THR A 59 -20.72 4.89 -1.12
CA THR A 59 -20.01 4.84 0.15
C THR A 59 -19.17 6.10 0.36
N GLY A 60 -18.66 6.26 1.57
CA GLY A 60 -17.59 7.21 1.84
C GLY A 60 -16.29 6.89 1.07
N PRO A 61 -15.20 7.62 1.36
CA PRO A 61 -13.84 7.31 0.90
C PRO A 61 -13.38 5.92 1.35
N GLU A 62 -13.83 4.93 0.60
CA GLU A 62 -13.55 3.51 0.71
C GLU A 62 -13.09 3.00 -0.65
N MET A 63 -12.13 2.10 -0.62
CA MET A 63 -11.52 1.55 -1.82
C MET A 63 -11.04 0.14 -1.58
N ILE A 64 -11.35 -0.73 -2.52
CA ILE A 64 -10.96 -2.14 -2.50
C ILE A 64 -9.84 -2.30 -3.52
N PHE A 65 -8.69 -2.75 -3.04
CA PHE A 65 -7.55 -3.09 -3.87
C PHE A 65 -7.50 -4.58 -4.10
N GLU A 66 -7.44 -4.97 -5.36
CA GLU A 66 -7.49 -6.38 -5.77
C GLU A 66 -6.27 -6.73 -6.64
N THR A 67 -5.65 -7.87 -6.39
CA THR A 67 -4.71 -8.49 -7.33
C THR A 67 -4.78 -10.01 -7.23
N GLU A 68 -4.52 -10.71 -8.34
CA GLU A 68 -4.76 -12.15 -8.51
C GLU A 68 -4.16 -13.01 -7.37
N ASN A 69 -3.03 -12.59 -6.81
CA ASN A 69 -2.28 -13.39 -5.84
C ASN A 69 -2.36 -12.88 -4.38
N PHE A 70 -2.90 -11.68 -4.15
CA PHE A 70 -3.01 -11.10 -2.81
C PHE A 70 -4.47 -11.12 -2.31
N GLY A 71 -5.44 -11.18 -3.22
CA GLY A 71 -6.85 -11.03 -2.89
C GLY A 71 -7.26 -9.57 -2.75
N GLU A 72 -8.31 -9.34 -1.97
CA GLU A 72 -8.98 -8.05 -1.81
C GLU A 72 -8.61 -7.39 -0.47
N VAL A 73 -8.21 -6.12 -0.52
CA VAL A 73 -7.94 -5.31 0.67
C VAL A 73 -8.73 -4.03 0.63
N THR A 74 -9.51 -3.82 1.68
CA THR A 74 -10.29 -2.61 1.85
C THR A 74 -9.47 -1.58 2.61
N LEU A 75 -9.34 -0.38 2.05
CA LEU A 75 -8.86 0.81 2.73
C LEU A 75 -10.04 1.77 2.91
N LYS A 76 -10.33 2.15 4.15
CA LYS A 76 -11.47 2.98 4.51
C LYS A 76 -11.04 4.18 5.34
N PHE A 77 -11.39 5.38 4.89
CA PHE A 77 -11.35 6.59 5.70
C PHE A 77 -12.69 6.69 6.43
N ASP A 78 -12.72 6.29 7.69
CA ASP A 78 -13.97 6.03 8.41
C ASP A 78 -14.54 7.29 9.07
N TYR A 79 -13.68 8.07 9.73
CA TYR A 79 -14.11 9.18 10.58
C TYR A 79 -13.13 10.35 10.56
N ILE A 80 -13.64 11.58 10.60
CA ILE A 80 -12.85 12.78 10.87
C ILE A 80 -13.51 13.60 11.97
N SER A 81 -12.75 14.03 12.98
CA SER A 81 -13.31 14.80 14.08
C SER A 81 -12.32 15.68 14.78
N GLU A 82 -12.84 16.71 15.41
CA GLU A 82 -12.14 17.46 16.43
C GLU A 82 -11.79 16.57 17.64
N TYR A 83 -10.71 16.95 18.30
CA TYR A 83 -10.35 16.43 19.59
C TYR A 83 -10.06 17.57 20.58
N THR A 84 -10.35 17.33 21.86
CA THR A 84 -10.09 18.30 22.94
C THR A 84 -9.05 17.79 23.94
N SER A 85 -8.74 16.49 23.91
CA SER A 85 -7.66 15.89 24.72
C SER A 85 -6.28 16.17 24.10
N PRO A 86 -5.18 16.23 24.86
CA PRO A 86 -3.85 16.20 24.27
C PRO A 86 -3.68 15.02 23.31
N THR A 87 -2.99 15.22 22.19
CA THR A 87 -2.84 14.24 21.10
C THR A 87 -2.36 12.86 21.58
N GLN A 88 -1.44 12.84 22.54
CA GLN A 88 -0.91 11.63 23.18
C GLN A 88 -1.97 10.75 23.89
N TYR A 89 -3.17 11.26 24.11
CA TYR A 89 -4.28 10.53 24.71
C TYR A 89 -5.35 10.12 23.69
N LEU A 90 -5.18 10.41 22.39
CA LEU A 90 -6.10 9.96 21.34
C LEU A 90 -5.94 8.45 21.11
N ASN A 91 -6.50 7.67 22.02
CA ASN A 91 -6.49 6.21 21.95
C ASN A 91 -7.88 5.61 21.70
N SER A 92 -8.94 6.43 21.64
CA SER A 92 -10.32 5.97 21.43
C SER A 92 -11.22 7.14 21.03
N LEU A 93 -12.41 6.80 20.49
CA LEU A 93 -13.46 7.76 20.15
C LEU A 93 -13.87 8.66 21.34
N ASN A 94 -13.64 8.22 22.59
CA ASN A 94 -13.99 8.99 23.80
C ASN A 94 -13.18 10.29 23.96
N HIS A 95 -12.07 10.43 23.24
CA HIS A 95 -11.24 11.64 23.24
C HIS A 95 -11.63 12.62 22.12
N LEU A 96 -12.49 12.16 21.20
CA LEU A 96 -13.07 12.98 20.15
C LEU A 96 -14.26 13.74 20.72
N SER A 97 -14.28 15.03 20.48
CA SER A 97 -15.31 15.93 20.99
C SER A 97 -15.34 17.17 20.14
N GLY A 98 -16.52 17.79 20.05
CA GLY A 98 -16.77 18.86 19.11
C GLY A 98 -17.33 18.34 17.79
N LYS A 99 -16.92 18.96 16.69
CA LYS A 99 -17.40 18.67 15.33
C LYS A 99 -16.73 17.41 14.77
N GLY A 100 -17.51 16.50 14.21
CA GLY A 100 -17.00 15.32 13.53
C GLY A 100 -17.99 14.73 12.53
N TYR A 101 -17.47 13.90 11.64
CA TYR A 101 -18.23 13.27 10.57
C TYR A 101 -17.80 11.80 10.42
N SER A 102 -18.80 10.92 10.43
CA SER A 102 -18.66 9.56 9.91
C SER A 102 -18.73 9.66 8.40
N LEU A 103 -17.61 9.36 7.74
CA LEU A 103 -17.41 9.62 6.32
C LEU A 103 -18.24 8.69 5.44
N GLU A 104 -18.55 7.48 5.93
CA GLU A 104 -19.47 6.53 5.29
C GLU A 104 -20.92 7.03 5.22
N ASN A 105 -21.33 7.89 6.17
CA ASN A 105 -22.71 8.36 6.30
C ASN A 105 -22.95 9.70 5.59
N LEU A 106 -21.96 10.20 4.85
CA LEU A 106 -22.07 11.41 4.06
C LEU A 106 -22.47 11.06 2.62
N ASN A 107 -23.30 11.90 2.00
CA ASN A 107 -23.61 11.78 0.58
C ASN A 107 -22.50 12.48 -0.23
N TRP A 108 -21.68 11.69 -0.91
CA TRP A 108 -20.57 12.16 -1.72
C TRP A 108 -20.99 12.39 -3.17
N ASP A 109 -20.49 13.48 -3.74
CA ASP A 109 -20.49 13.66 -5.19
C ASP A 109 -19.21 13.00 -5.73
N SER A 110 -19.36 12.10 -6.69
CA SER A 110 -18.23 11.35 -7.23
C SER A 110 -18.01 11.63 -8.71
N ILE A 111 -16.75 11.74 -9.14
CA ILE A 111 -16.39 11.83 -10.55
C ILE A 111 -15.12 11.03 -10.83
N GLY A 112 -15.18 10.15 -11.82
CA GLY A 112 -14.03 9.44 -12.35
C GLY A 112 -13.62 9.99 -13.72
N SER A 113 -12.31 10.05 -13.98
CA SER A 113 -11.81 10.35 -15.33
C SER A 113 -10.43 9.74 -15.60
N SER A 114 -10.11 9.57 -16.88
CA SER A 114 -8.79 9.19 -17.37
C SER A 114 -8.28 10.25 -18.33
N ASP A 115 -7.06 10.73 -18.09
CA ASP A 115 -6.32 11.61 -18.99
C ASP A 115 -4.99 10.98 -19.44
N ILE A 116 -4.21 11.74 -20.22
CA ILE A 116 -2.94 11.27 -20.79
C ILE A 116 -1.85 10.99 -19.76
N ASN A 117 -2.00 11.45 -18.51
CA ASN A 117 -1.00 11.34 -17.45
C ASN A 117 -1.46 10.41 -16.32
N LYS A 118 -2.76 10.38 -16.04
CA LYS A 118 -3.32 9.63 -14.91
C LYS A 118 -4.76 9.21 -15.15
N THR A 119 -5.17 8.22 -14.36
CA THR A 119 -6.56 7.87 -14.11
C THR A 119 -6.88 8.21 -12.66
N TYR A 120 -8.02 8.84 -12.41
CA TYR A 120 -8.39 9.30 -11.08
C TYR A 120 -9.88 9.21 -10.80
N VAL A 121 -10.21 9.12 -9.51
CA VAL A 121 -11.56 9.26 -8.97
C VAL A 121 -11.50 10.31 -7.87
N ASN A 122 -12.39 11.28 -7.92
CA ASN A 122 -12.57 12.27 -6.87
C ASN A 122 -13.93 12.08 -6.21
N LEU A 123 -13.95 12.10 -4.89
CA LEU A 123 -15.16 12.18 -4.07
C LEU A 123 -15.13 13.54 -3.38
N THR A 124 -16.20 14.31 -3.54
CA THR A 124 -16.33 15.62 -2.92
C THR A 124 -17.59 15.65 -2.07
N ARG A 125 -17.45 16.12 -0.84
CA ARG A 125 -18.57 16.47 0.01
C ARG A 125 -18.55 17.96 0.30
N THR A 126 -19.57 18.67 -0.19
CA THR A 126 -19.74 20.10 0.02
C THR A 126 -20.79 20.41 1.09
N HIS A 127 -20.92 21.70 1.44
CA HIS A 127 -21.97 22.21 2.31
C HIS A 127 -22.05 21.50 3.68
N LEU A 128 -20.90 21.09 4.22
CA LEU A 128 -20.80 20.75 5.63
C LEU A 128 -20.80 22.04 6.46
N ASP A 129 -20.79 21.89 7.78
CA ASP A 129 -20.94 23.02 8.72
C ASP A 129 -19.96 24.16 8.36
N LYS A 130 -20.51 25.39 8.30
CA LYS A 130 -19.81 26.63 7.92
C LYS A 130 -19.03 26.54 6.59
N ASN A 131 -19.62 25.91 5.58
CA ASN A 131 -19.04 25.72 4.25
C ASN A 131 -17.74 24.89 4.24
N THR A 132 -17.55 24.03 5.25
CA THR A 132 -16.51 23.00 5.17
C THR A 132 -16.76 22.12 3.94
N THR A 133 -15.68 21.80 3.22
CA THR A 133 -15.72 20.79 2.16
C THR A 133 -14.66 19.74 2.42
N LEU A 134 -14.97 18.50 2.07
CA LEU A 134 -14.04 17.38 2.11
C LEU A 134 -13.85 16.92 0.67
N ASP A 135 -12.61 16.83 0.23
CA ASP A 135 -12.26 16.29 -1.09
C ASP A 135 -11.32 15.11 -0.90
N PHE A 136 -11.74 13.94 -1.37
CA PHE A 136 -10.90 12.78 -1.48
C PHE A 136 -10.54 12.57 -2.95
N SER A 137 -9.28 12.28 -3.24
CA SER A 137 -8.85 11.91 -4.59
C SER A 137 -7.98 10.67 -4.55
N LEU A 138 -8.27 9.72 -5.43
CA LEU A 138 -7.44 8.56 -5.74
C LEU A 138 -6.88 8.76 -7.13
N ASN A 139 -5.55 8.69 -7.27
CA ASN A 139 -4.86 8.88 -8.55
C ASN A 139 -3.94 7.69 -8.83
N VAL A 140 -4.04 7.12 -10.03
CA VAL A 140 -3.09 6.15 -10.58
C VAL A 140 -2.42 6.79 -11.79
N PHE A 141 -1.11 7.01 -11.71
CA PHE A 141 -0.34 7.65 -12.76
C PHE A 141 0.17 6.63 -13.79
N HIS A 142 0.20 7.00 -15.07
CA HIS A 142 0.76 6.15 -16.13
C HIS A 142 2.29 6.11 -16.11
N GLN A 143 2.92 7.11 -15.49
CA GLN A 143 4.36 7.25 -15.37
C GLN A 143 4.73 7.68 -13.95
N ASN A 144 5.98 7.47 -13.56
CA ASN A 144 6.48 7.96 -12.27
C ASN A 144 6.33 9.48 -12.18
N GLN A 145 5.91 9.95 -11.01
CA GLN A 145 5.74 11.37 -10.70
C GLN A 145 6.40 11.71 -9.37
N THR A 146 6.74 12.97 -9.19
CA THR A 146 7.09 13.51 -7.86
C THR A 146 6.03 14.53 -7.47
N ILE A 147 5.32 14.26 -6.38
CA ILE A 147 4.23 15.12 -5.89
C ILE A 147 4.60 15.55 -4.48
N ARG A 148 4.77 16.85 -4.23
CA ARG A 148 5.14 17.38 -2.90
C ARG A 148 6.33 16.64 -2.27
N ASP A 149 7.39 16.49 -3.06
CA ASP A 149 8.62 15.77 -2.69
C ASP A 149 8.42 14.26 -2.43
N VAL A 150 7.29 13.67 -2.83
CA VAL A 150 7.02 12.22 -2.71
C VAL A 150 7.15 11.57 -4.08
N GLU A 151 7.97 10.53 -4.19
CA GLU A 151 8.03 9.73 -5.41
C GLU A 151 6.83 8.77 -5.48
N VAL A 152 6.03 8.92 -6.53
CA VAL A 152 4.90 8.05 -6.83
C VAL A 152 5.26 7.22 -8.06
N LYS A 153 5.41 5.91 -7.89
CA LYS A 153 5.68 5.00 -9.01
C LYS A 153 4.41 4.79 -9.84
N GLY A 154 4.52 4.98 -11.15
CA GLY A 154 3.39 4.78 -12.06
C GLY A 154 2.92 3.33 -12.04
N LEU A 155 1.61 3.12 -12.19
CA LEU A 155 0.89 1.83 -12.25
C LEU A 155 1.03 0.90 -11.03
N THR A 156 2.05 1.08 -10.20
CA THR A 156 2.35 0.25 -9.03
C THR A 156 1.91 0.92 -7.72
N ASN A 157 1.81 2.25 -7.73
CA ASN A 157 1.28 3.01 -6.61
C ASN A 157 -0.08 3.63 -6.95
N SER A 158 -0.92 3.76 -5.93
CA SER A 158 -2.05 4.70 -5.90
C SER A 158 -1.67 5.87 -5.00
N TYR A 159 -1.86 7.10 -5.47
CA TYR A 159 -1.68 8.32 -4.68
C TYR A 159 -3.03 8.84 -4.21
N LEU A 160 -3.21 8.90 -2.90
CA LEU A 160 -4.43 9.37 -2.27
C LEU A 160 -4.21 10.74 -1.65
N GLU A 161 -5.18 11.61 -1.79
CA GLU A 161 -5.18 12.91 -1.11
C GLU A 161 -6.54 13.15 -0.48
N PHE A 162 -6.56 13.36 0.83
CA PHE A 162 -7.74 13.81 1.56
C PHE A 162 -7.53 15.27 1.97
N LYS A 163 -8.38 16.15 1.46
CA LYS A 163 -8.34 17.59 1.70
C LYS A 163 -9.53 18.00 2.53
N VAL A 164 -9.27 18.78 3.57
CA VAL A 164 -10.28 19.41 4.40
C VAL A 164 -10.18 20.91 4.18
N ASN A 165 -11.22 21.51 3.61
CA ASN A 165 -11.26 22.94 3.35
C ASN A 165 -12.25 23.64 4.28
N ASN A 166 -11.92 24.87 4.66
CA ASN A 166 -12.74 25.74 5.49
C ASN A 166 -13.22 25.07 6.79
N TRP A 167 -12.36 24.28 7.45
CA TRP A 167 -12.72 23.70 8.74
C TRP A 167 -12.82 24.78 9.82
N SER A 168 -14.01 24.96 10.36
CA SER A 168 -14.25 25.87 11.47
C SER A 168 -14.15 25.14 12.80
N TYR A 169 -13.11 25.45 13.58
CA TYR A 169 -12.89 24.82 14.87
C TYR A 169 -13.89 25.25 15.95
N SER A 170 -14.35 24.30 16.76
CA SER A 170 -15.03 24.60 18.02
C SER A 170 -14.09 25.33 19.01
N PRO A 171 -14.59 26.17 19.93
CA PRO A 171 -13.73 26.94 20.85
C PRO A 171 -12.78 26.10 21.72
N GLU A 172 -13.17 24.86 22.04
CA GLU A 172 -12.39 23.95 22.89
C GLU A 172 -11.50 22.99 22.08
N ALA A 173 -11.62 23.01 20.74
CA ALA A 173 -10.91 22.08 19.87
C ALA A 173 -9.40 22.34 19.93
N ARG A 174 -8.64 21.26 20.13
CA ARG A 174 -7.18 21.26 20.10
C ARG A 174 -6.62 20.87 18.75
N GLY A 175 -7.46 20.38 17.84
CA GLY A 175 -7.06 19.94 16.50
C GLY A 175 -8.08 19.02 15.87
N ILE A 176 -7.68 18.33 14.79
CA ILE A 176 -8.48 17.35 14.06
C ILE A 176 -7.75 16.01 14.04
N ALA A 177 -8.50 14.92 14.16
CA ALA A 177 -8.04 13.56 13.98
C ALA A 177 -8.82 12.88 12.85
N LEU A 178 -8.10 12.15 12.01
CA LEU A 178 -8.61 11.33 10.91
C LEU A 178 -8.39 9.86 11.24
N ASN A 179 -9.41 9.04 11.04
CA ASN A 179 -9.34 7.60 11.18
C ASN A 179 -9.17 6.93 9.81
N LEU A 180 -8.20 6.03 9.74
CA LEU A 180 -7.91 5.21 8.57
C LEU A 180 -7.89 3.75 9.00
N GLN A 181 -8.64 2.93 8.29
CA GLN A 181 -8.72 1.48 8.52
C GLN A 181 -8.28 0.75 7.26
N ALA A 182 -7.43 -0.27 7.40
CA ALA A 182 -7.09 -1.19 6.30
C ALA A 182 -7.30 -2.64 6.73
N TYR A 183 -8.04 -3.44 5.97
CA TYR A 183 -8.39 -4.80 6.37
C TYR A 183 -8.70 -5.73 5.21
N MET A 184 -8.71 -7.04 5.50
CA MET A 184 -9.18 -8.09 4.60
C MET A 184 -10.35 -8.79 5.29
N GLU A 185 -11.53 -8.84 4.64
CA GLU A 185 -12.74 -9.39 5.28
C GLU A 185 -12.70 -10.92 5.44
N ASP A 186 -11.97 -11.64 4.57
CA ASP A 186 -12.14 -13.09 4.39
C ASP A 186 -10.87 -13.94 4.53
N ASN A 187 -9.77 -13.41 5.08
CA ASN A 187 -8.50 -14.15 5.10
C ASN A 187 -7.94 -14.35 6.52
N GLU A 188 -8.06 -15.56 7.06
CA GLU A 188 -7.51 -15.90 8.39
C GLU A 188 -5.97 -15.85 8.43
N ASN A 189 -5.30 -15.83 7.26
CA ASN A 189 -3.85 -16.02 7.13
C ASN A 189 -3.06 -14.73 6.87
N TYR A 190 -3.66 -13.55 6.90
CA TYR A 190 -2.90 -12.32 6.76
C TYR A 190 -2.24 -11.91 8.10
N GLN A 191 -1.12 -11.21 8.01
CA GLN A 191 -0.47 -10.57 9.14
C GLN A 191 -0.43 -9.07 8.95
N ARG A 192 -1.03 -8.33 9.89
CA ARG A 192 -0.85 -6.88 9.97
C ARG A 192 0.49 -6.53 10.64
N LEU A 193 1.22 -5.58 10.05
CA LEU A 193 2.33 -4.86 10.68
C LEU A 193 2.05 -3.36 10.72
N GLY A 194 2.38 -2.72 11.84
CA GLY A 194 2.26 -1.28 12.01
C GLY A 194 0.95 -0.78 12.63
N PRO A 195 0.83 0.54 12.79
CA PRO A 195 1.63 1.55 12.12
C PRO A 195 3.00 1.70 12.80
N PHE A 196 4.04 2.01 12.03
CA PHE A 196 5.36 2.36 12.55
C PHE A 196 5.99 3.46 11.70
N VAL A 197 7.02 4.11 12.24
CA VAL A 197 7.86 5.01 11.46
C VAL A 197 8.92 4.18 10.74
N ASP A 198 8.92 4.22 9.41
CA ASP A 198 9.98 3.69 8.58
C ASP A 198 11.18 4.65 8.65
N ILE A 199 12.28 4.18 9.26
CA ILE A 199 13.46 4.98 9.55
C ILE A 199 14.18 5.40 8.26
N GLU A 200 14.10 4.61 7.19
CA GLU A 200 14.83 4.90 5.95
C GLU A 200 14.18 6.03 5.15
N THR A 201 12.85 6.12 5.21
CA THR A 201 12.05 7.06 4.43
C THR A 201 11.48 8.21 5.28
N GLU A 202 11.57 8.10 6.61
CA GLU A 202 10.92 9.02 7.56
C GLU A 202 9.40 9.11 7.34
N GLU A 203 8.79 8.03 6.86
CA GLU A 203 7.36 7.93 6.59
C GLU A 203 6.67 7.01 7.59
N TYR A 204 5.39 7.24 7.85
CA TYR A 204 4.59 6.29 8.60
C TYR A 204 4.06 5.22 7.66
N ALA A 205 4.27 3.95 8.01
CA ALA A 205 3.87 2.81 7.21
C ALA A 205 2.98 1.85 8.00
N ALA A 206 1.99 1.32 7.31
CA ALA A 206 1.16 0.20 7.73
C ALA A 206 1.19 -0.87 6.63
N LYS A 207 1.35 -2.14 7.01
CA LYS A 207 1.49 -3.24 6.08
C LYS A 207 0.49 -4.35 6.40
N ILE A 208 -0.10 -4.93 5.37
CA ILE A 208 -0.86 -6.18 5.44
C ILE A 208 -0.07 -7.19 4.61
N LEU A 209 0.38 -8.26 5.25
CA LEU A 209 1.16 -9.32 4.64
C LEU A 209 0.29 -10.54 4.39
N LEU A 210 0.37 -11.12 3.20
CA LEU A 210 -0.24 -12.41 2.88
C LEU A 210 0.73 -13.21 2.00
N ASP A 211 1.12 -14.39 2.46
CA ASP A 211 2.12 -15.23 1.80
C ASP A 211 3.42 -14.46 1.44
N ASN A 212 3.68 -14.26 0.14
CA ASN A 212 4.83 -13.50 -0.38
C ASN A 212 4.43 -12.12 -0.89
N TYR A 213 3.29 -11.59 -0.47
CA TYR A 213 2.75 -10.31 -0.92
C TYR A 213 2.52 -9.38 0.25
N GLU A 214 2.58 -8.10 -0.07
CA GLU A 214 2.43 -7.01 0.87
C GLU A 214 1.57 -5.92 0.24
N PHE A 215 0.55 -5.50 0.97
CA PHE A 215 -0.08 -4.19 0.77
C PHE A 215 0.46 -3.22 1.80
N GLU A 216 0.94 -2.09 1.32
CA GLU A 216 1.57 -1.07 2.13
C GLU A 216 0.85 0.27 1.93
N VAL A 217 0.49 0.91 3.03
CA VAL A 217 -0.01 2.28 3.07
C VAL A 217 1.03 3.14 3.77
N ARG A 218 1.52 4.16 3.05
CA ARG A 218 2.47 5.14 3.53
C ARG A 218 1.82 6.51 3.65
N LEU A 219 1.97 7.14 4.81
CA LEU A 219 1.68 8.55 5.03
C LEU A 219 3.01 9.27 5.22
N LYS A 220 3.24 10.34 4.46
CA LYS A 220 4.37 11.22 4.76
C LYS A 220 4.26 11.77 6.17
N SER A 221 5.38 11.79 6.88
CA SER A 221 5.44 12.36 8.22
C SER A 221 5.05 13.84 8.26
N GLU A 222 5.06 14.55 7.13
CA GLU A 222 4.59 15.93 7.00
C GLU A 222 3.18 16.00 6.39
N ILE A 223 2.23 16.60 7.12
CA ILE A 223 0.93 17.07 6.61
C ILE A 223 1.07 18.53 6.18
N VAL A 224 0.46 18.89 5.06
CA VAL A 224 0.45 20.27 4.58
C VAL A 224 -0.81 20.99 5.05
N MET A 225 -0.66 22.10 5.75
CA MET A 225 -1.72 23.05 6.04
C MET A 225 -1.51 24.33 5.26
N ILE A 226 -2.56 24.89 4.68
CA ILE A 226 -2.50 26.15 3.95
C ILE A 226 -3.36 27.18 4.68
N LYS A 227 -2.75 28.30 5.08
CA LYS A 227 -3.47 29.41 5.71
C LYS A 227 -4.33 30.17 4.70
N THR A 228 -5.27 30.97 5.21
CA THR A 228 -6.05 31.93 4.42
C THR A 228 -5.18 32.95 3.67
N THR A 229 -3.95 33.19 4.15
CA THR A 229 -2.95 34.04 3.49
C THR A 229 -2.23 33.35 2.32
N GLY A 230 -2.40 32.04 2.15
CA GLY A 230 -1.66 31.21 1.19
C GLY A 230 -0.33 30.67 1.72
N GLU A 231 0.05 30.98 2.96
CA GLU A 231 1.23 30.42 3.61
C GLU A 231 1.05 28.91 3.85
N GLU A 232 1.99 28.10 3.37
CA GLU A 232 2.05 26.67 3.66
C GLU A 232 2.81 26.39 4.95
N ILE A 233 2.21 25.57 5.82
CA ILE A 233 2.84 25.00 7.01
C ILE A 233 2.94 23.50 6.80
N LYS A 234 4.15 22.97 6.85
CA LYS A 234 4.40 21.53 6.95
C LYS A 234 4.41 21.14 8.42
N TYR A 235 3.56 20.19 8.81
CA TYR A 235 3.40 19.75 10.18
C TYR A 235 3.75 18.28 10.33
N THR A 236 4.67 17.96 11.24
CA THR A 236 5.04 16.57 11.53
C THR A 236 3.95 15.86 12.32
N VAL A 237 3.38 14.79 11.73
CA VAL A 237 2.26 14.02 12.27
C VAL A 237 2.63 13.29 13.56
N PHE A 238 1.70 13.28 14.50
CA PHE A 238 1.67 12.29 15.58
C PHE A 238 0.70 11.17 15.21
N PHE A 239 1.24 9.98 14.97
CA PHE A 239 0.47 8.75 14.75
C PHE A 239 0.19 8.08 16.09
N PHE A 240 -1.06 7.67 16.29
CA PHE A 240 -1.40 6.76 17.38
C PHE A 240 -2.16 5.59 16.80
N ALA A 241 -1.54 4.41 16.89
CA ALA A 241 -2.23 3.15 16.68
C ALA A 241 -3.14 2.91 17.87
N HIS A 242 -4.40 2.53 17.62
CA HIS A 242 -5.18 1.95 18.70
C HIS A 242 -4.46 0.65 19.15
N TYR A 243 -4.23 0.57 20.46
CA TYR A 243 -3.61 -0.53 21.17
C TYR A 243 -4.49 -1.79 21.06
N ASN A 244 -4.30 -2.55 19.98
CA ASN A 244 -4.57 -4.00 19.94
C ASN A 244 -3.47 -4.75 19.17
N VAL A 245 -2.27 -4.17 19.13
CA VAL A 245 -1.09 -4.64 18.36
C VAL A 245 -0.60 -6.03 18.82
N ALA A 246 -1.01 -6.49 20.01
CA ALA A 246 -0.50 -7.73 20.60
C ALA A 246 -1.44 -8.93 20.52
N GLU A 247 -2.76 -8.75 20.35
CA GLU A 247 -3.70 -9.87 20.61
C GLU A 247 -4.36 -10.46 19.36
N LYS A 248 -4.48 -9.72 18.26
CA LYS A 248 -5.20 -10.23 17.08
C LYS A 248 -4.55 -9.79 15.77
N ILE A 249 -3.89 -10.75 15.14
CA ILE A 249 -3.15 -10.60 13.87
C ILE A 249 -4.12 -10.38 12.69
N SER A 250 -5.39 -10.79 12.85
CA SER A 250 -6.46 -10.81 11.85
C SER A 250 -7.57 -9.77 12.13
N GLU A 251 -7.26 -8.64 12.77
CA GLU A 251 -8.19 -7.51 12.91
C GLU A 251 -7.82 -6.36 11.94
N PRO A 252 -8.76 -5.43 11.65
CA PRO A 252 -8.47 -4.25 10.88
C PRO A 252 -7.30 -3.44 11.42
N ALA A 253 -6.52 -2.91 10.50
CA ALA A 253 -5.44 -1.98 10.73
C ALA A 253 -6.02 -0.58 10.99
N ASP A 254 -6.41 -0.33 12.24
CA ASP A 254 -7.07 0.90 12.67
C ASP A 254 -6.04 1.94 13.19
N PHE A 255 -5.98 3.10 12.53
CA PHE A 255 -5.03 4.16 12.85
C PHE A 255 -5.67 5.54 12.95
N TRP A 256 -5.20 6.33 13.91
CA TRP A 256 -5.56 7.73 14.07
C TRP A 256 -4.41 8.67 13.72
N ILE A 257 -4.69 9.59 12.80
CA ILE A 257 -3.78 10.61 12.30
C ILE A 257 -4.27 11.95 12.84
N SER A 258 -3.48 12.61 13.68
CA SER A 258 -3.90 13.86 14.32
C SER A 258 -3.04 15.06 13.92
N VAL A 259 -3.69 16.21 13.80
CA VAL A 259 -3.05 17.51 13.59
C VAL A 259 -3.58 18.54 14.60
N PRO A 260 -2.75 19.45 15.11
CA PRO A 260 -3.17 20.45 16.07
C PRO A 260 -3.97 21.56 15.40
N PHE A 261 -4.72 22.28 16.22
CA PHE A 261 -5.36 23.52 15.86
C PHE A 261 -4.29 24.54 15.49
N VAL A 262 -4.44 25.11 14.29
CA VAL A 262 -3.65 26.25 13.83
C VAL A 262 -4.61 27.32 13.35
N SER A 263 -4.46 28.53 13.90
CA SER A 263 -5.32 29.66 13.57
C SER A 263 -5.15 30.08 12.11
N GLY A 264 -6.28 30.36 11.44
CA GLY A 264 -6.27 30.88 10.07
C GLY A 264 -5.94 29.83 9.01
N VAL A 265 -6.04 28.53 9.32
CA VAL A 265 -5.96 27.46 8.33
C VAL A 265 -7.21 27.44 7.48
N ASN A 266 -7.02 27.44 6.16
CA ASN A 266 -8.07 27.28 5.17
C ASN A 266 -8.14 25.84 4.63
N GLN A 267 -7.00 25.17 4.50
CA GLN A 267 -6.94 23.82 3.95
C GLN A 267 -5.97 22.94 4.74
N ILE A 268 -6.31 21.68 4.94
CA ILE A 268 -5.45 20.63 5.50
C ILE A 268 -5.40 19.49 4.49
N ILE A 269 -4.21 18.99 4.18
CA ILE A 269 -3.98 18.00 3.12
C ILE A 269 -3.25 16.80 3.70
N PHE A 270 -3.92 15.65 3.71
CA PHE A 270 -3.34 14.35 4.03
C PHE A 270 -3.01 13.63 2.72
N SER A 271 -1.77 13.19 2.55
CA SER A 271 -1.31 12.53 1.32
C SER A 271 -0.77 11.12 1.62
N PHE A 272 -1.32 10.12 0.94
CA PHE A 272 -0.96 8.72 1.12
C PHE A 272 -0.47 8.09 -0.16
N ILE A 273 0.39 7.10 -0.03
CA ILE A 273 0.77 6.19 -1.10
C ILE A 273 0.35 4.79 -0.69
N CYS A 274 -0.44 4.15 -1.53
CA CYS A 274 -0.75 2.73 -1.40
C CYS A 274 0.02 1.96 -2.46
N SER A 275 0.62 0.83 -2.09
CA SER A 275 1.26 -0.08 -3.04
C SER A 275 0.90 -1.53 -2.71
N ILE A 276 0.80 -2.36 -3.74
CA ILE A 276 0.74 -3.82 -3.62
C ILE A 276 1.98 -4.38 -4.30
N GLY A 277 2.75 -5.20 -3.60
CA GLY A 277 4.00 -5.74 -4.12
C GLY A 277 4.31 -7.12 -3.59
N ILE A 278 5.28 -7.77 -4.23
CA ILE A 278 5.85 -9.03 -3.75
C ILE A 278 6.79 -8.69 -2.58
N ASN A 279 6.48 -9.21 -1.40
CA ASN A 279 7.35 -9.17 -0.25
C ASN A 279 8.60 -10.03 -0.55
N GLN A 280 9.76 -9.39 -0.70
CA GLN A 280 11.04 -10.09 -0.79
C GLN A 280 11.51 -10.58 0.59
N THR A 281 10.65 -11.19 1.40
CA THR A 281 11.16 -12.14 2.40
C THR A 281 11.63 -13.35 1.63
N SER A 282 12.90 -13.36 1.20
CA SER A 282 13.51 -14.55 0.62
C SER A 282 13.21 -15.74 1.53
N PRO A 283 12.33 -16.70 1.17
CA PRO A 283 12.57 -18.02 1.69
C PRO A 283 13.87 -18.40 0.98
N ILE A 284 14.90 -18.77 1.75
CA ILE A 284 15.84 -19.74 1.21
C ILE A 284 14.96 -20.94 0.89
N SER A 285 14.40 -20.96 -0.32
CA SER A 285 13.52 -22.02 -0.78
C SER A 285 14.34 -23.27 -0.60
N ALA A 286 13.79 -24.28 0.05
CA ALA A 286 14.52 -25.53 0.27
C ALA A 286 15.12 -26.05 -1.06
N SER A 287 14.53 -25.70 -2.21
CA SER A 287 15.08 -25.93 -3.55
C SER A 287 16.39 -25.19 -3.85
N SER A 288 16.58 -23.94 -3.45
CA SER A 288 17.84 -23.19 -3.63
C SER A 288 18.97 -23.73 -2.74
N PHE A 289 18.66 -24.11 -1.49
CA PHE A 289 19.63 -24.73 -0.58
C PHE A 289 19.98 -26.15 -0.99
N VAL A 290 18.99 -26.95 -1.43
CA VAL A 290 19.22 -28.28 -2.02
C VAL A 290 20.03 -28.16 -3.30
N SER A 291 19.78 -27.16 -4.16
CA SER A 291 20.58 -26.92 -5.36
C SER A 291 22.03 -26.53 -5.03
N PHE A 292 22.24 -25.75 -3.97
CA PHE A 292 23.58 -25.41 -3.47
C PHE A 292 24.33 -26.64 -2.90
N ILE A 293 23.65 -27.46 -2.08
CA ILE A 293 24.21 -28.72 -1.55
C ILE A 293 24.49 -29.74 -2.67
N CYS A 294 23.59 -29.86 -3.65
CA CYS A 294 23.78 -30.70 -4.83
C CYS A 294 24.95 -30.20 -5.70
N GLY A 295 25.11 -28.89 -5.83
CA GLY A 295 26.25 -28.28 -6.51
C GLY A 295 27.59 -28.59 -5.82
N LEU A 296 27.65 -28.43 -4.50
CA LEU A 296 28.85 -28.75 -3.70
C LEU A 296 29.20 -30.24 -3.75
N THR A 297 28.22 -31.13 -3.64
CA THR A 297 28.44 -32.59 -3.72
C THR A 297 28.92 -33.01 -5.11
N ALA A 298 28.38 -32.43 -6.19
CA ALA A 298 28.87 -32.67 -7.54
C ALA A 298 30.33 -32.23 -7.73
N VAL A 299 30.71 -31.05 -7.22
CA VAL A 299 32.10 -30.56 -7.27
C VAL A 299 33.06 -31.48 -6.50
N VAL A 300 32.67 -31.92 -5.30
CA VAL A 300 33.49 -32.86 -4.50
C VAL A 300 33.68 -34.20 -5.22
N VAL A 301 32.64 -34.73 -5.87
CA VAL A 301 32.72 -35.97 -6.65
C VAL A 301 33.63 -35.80 -7.87
N ILE A 302 33.52 -34.67 -8.57
CA ILE A 302 34.38 -34.34 -9.72
C ILE A 302 35.84 -34.25 -9.28
N ILE A 303 36.15 -33.52 -8.20
CA ILE A 303 37.51 -33.39 -7.66
C ILE A 303 38.05 -34.77 -7.26
N ARG A 304 37.28 -35.59 -6.53
CA ARG A 304 37.71 -36.95 -6.14
C ARG A 304 37.95 -37.85 -7.35
N PHE A 305 37.14 -37.73 -8.41
CA PHE A 305 37.33 -38.47 -9.65
C PHE A 305 38.65 -38.08 -10.34
N PHE A 306 38.94 -36.78 -10.46
CA PHE A 306 40.19 -36.31 -11.05
C PHE A 306 41.43 -36.66 -10.22
N VAL A 307 41.35 -36.58 -8.88
CA VAL A 307 42.43 -36.99 -7.97
C VAL A 307 42.71 -38.49 -8.07
N LYS A 308 41.66 -39.33 -8.12
CA LYS A 308 41.80 -40.79 -8.25
C LYS A 308 42.33 -41.20 -9.62
N LYS A 309 41.98 -40.44 -10.67
CA LYS A 309 42.54 -40.64 -12.02
C LYS A 309 44.03 -40.26 -12.06
N ARG A 310 44.42 -39.13 -11.44
CA ARG A 310 45.85 -38.73 -11.34
C ARG A 310 46.72 -39.79 -10.66
N ARG A 311 46.24 -40.41 -9.58
CA ARG A 311 46.97 -41.51 -8.88
C ARG A 311 47.09 -42.82 -9.67
N LYS A 312 46.42 -42.96 -10.81
CA LYS A 312 46.57 -44.11 -11.72
C LYS A 312 47.56 -43.86 -12.86
N PHE A 313 48.04 -42.62 -13.01
CA PHE A 313 48.96 -42.19 -14.06
C PHE A 313 50.28 -41.64 -13.50
N VAL A 314 50.50 -41.78 -12.20
CA VAL A 314 51.81 -41.72 -11.53
C VAL A 314 52.09 -43.13 -11.04
#